data_AF-A0A4Q3D4T1-F1
#
_entry.id   AF-A0A4Q3D4T1-F1
#
_cell.length_a   1.000
_cell.length_b   1.000
_cell.length_c   1.000
_cell.angle_alpha   90.00
_cell.angle_beta   90.00
_cell.angle_gamma   90.00
#
_symmetry.space_group_name_H-M   'P 1'
#
loop_
_entity.id
_entity.type
_entity.pdbx_description
1 polymer ?
#
loop_
_entity_poly.entity_id
_entity_poly.type
_entity_poly.pdbx_seq_one_letter_code
_entity_poly.pdbx_strand_id
1 'polypeptide(L)'
;MKKLYFTLVSLLLSFAVFAQAPSARSLVVQNQTNCTQYYQVFGDEICKCGSQFVSNLFAIPPGGTHTYPTSVTLGGTFPTIPKGIVGAKIPDGPAGCPISGGTVGHQACNLPPVYSYLSISASCTPCGPTRATWFPAVNCEQVARLIFTP
;
A
#
# COMPACT_ATOMS: atom_id res chain seq x y z
N MET A 1 48.29 0.87 -2.03
CA MET A 1 47.06 0.15 -1.59
C MET A 1 45.93 1.03 -1.03
N LYS A 2 46.16 2.31 -0.65
CA LYS A 2 45.10 3.21 -0.14
C LYS A 2 43.93 3.52 -1.10
N LYS A 3 44.15 3.47 -2.42
CA LYS A 3 43.11 3.82 -3.43
C LYS A 3 42.03 2.75 -3.61
N LEU A 4 42.33 1.48 -3.33
CA LEU A 4 41.38 0.35 -3.44
C LEU A 4 40.29 0.39 -2.35
N TYR A 5 40.64 0.87 -1.15
CA TYR A 5 39.67 1.00 -0.05
C TYR A 5 38.62 2.08 -0.36
N PHE A 6 39.01 3.19 -0.98
CA PHE A 6 38.09 4.26 -1.36
C PHE A 6 37.08 3.80 -2.43
N THR A 7 37.52 3.01 -3.41
CA THR A 7 36.61 2.43 -4.41
C THR A 7 35.64 1.42 -3.80
N LEU A 8 36.09 0.61 -2.82
CA LEU A 8 35.23 -0.38 -2.15
C LEU A 8 34.16 0.29 -1.28
N VAL A 9 34.54 1.31 -0.52
CA VAL A 9 33.61 2.09 0.33
C VAL A 9 32.59 2.85 -0.51
N SER A 10 33.02 3.44 -1.63
CA SER A 10 32.10 4.09 -2.58
C SER A 10 31.10 3.11 -3.20
N LEU A 11 31.53 1.88 -3.52
CA LEU A 11 30.65 0.85 -4.06
C LEU A 11 29.59 0.43 -3.03
N LEU A 12 30.00 0.22 -1.77
CA LEU A 12 29.09 -0.15 -0.66
C LEU A 12 28.06 0.95 -0.33
N LEU A 13 28.47 2.23 -0.37
CA LEU A 13 27.58 3.37 -0.17
C LEU A 13 26.52 3.51 -1.27
N SER A 14 26.80 3.01 -2.48
CA SER A 14 25.87 3.04 -3.62
C SER A 14 24.65 2.14 -3.40
N PHE A 15 24.80 1.05 -2.64
CA PHE A 15 23.71 0.11 -2.35
C PHE A 15 22.80 0.55 -1.21
N ALA A 16 23.31 1.37 -0.27
CA ALA A 16 22.53 1.85 0.87
C ALA A 16 21.42 2.85 0.49
N VAL A 17 21.51 3.47 -0.69
CA VAL A 17 20.52 4.46 -1.18
C VAL A 17 19.21 3.81 -1.64
N PHE A 18 19.19 2.48 -1.85
CA PHE A 18 18.00 1.75 -2.30
C PHE A 18 17.27 0.97 -1.20
N ALA A 19 17.66 1.14 0.07
CA ALA A 19 16.96 0.52 1.18
C ALA A 19 15.60 1.21 1.42
N GLN A 20 14.55 0.72 0.75
CA GLN A 20 13.17 1.13 1.04
C GLN A 20 12.69 0.55 2.36
N ALA A 21 11.80 1.26 3.06
CA ALA A 21 11.20 0.75 4.28
C ALA A 21 10.35 -0.50 3.98
N PRO A 22 10.37 -1.53 4.84
CA PRO A 22 9.51 -2.71 4.71
C PRO A 22 8.05 -2.42 5.08
N SER A 23 7.77 -1.33 5.79
CA SER A 23 6.41 -0.95 6.20
C SER A 23 6.32 0.56 6.39
N ALA A 24 5.11 1.09 6.56
CA ALA A 24 4.84 2.47 6.97
C ALA A 24 4.01 2.51 8.25
N ARG A 25 4.05 3.60 9.02
CA ARG A 25 3.23 3.73 10.24
C ARG A 25 1.87 4.37 9.96
N SER A 26 1.79 5.12 8.87
CA SER A 26 0.63 5.90 8.46
C SER A 26 0.36 5.70 6.98
N LEU A 27 -0.89 5.97 6.57
CA LEU A 27 -1.35 5.76 5.21
C LEU A 27 -2.26 6.90 4.78
N VAL A 28 -2.05 7.40 3.57
CA VAL A 28 -3.00 8.28 2.88
C VAL A 28 -3.51 7.56 1.64
N VAL A 29 -4.83 7.45 1.51
CA VAL A 29 -5.49 6.84 0.36
C VAL A 29 -6.23 7.92 -0.43
N GLN A 30 -6.02 7.98 -1.73
CA GLN A 30 -6.62 8.98 -2.61
C GLN A 30 -7.30 8.28 -3.79
N ASN A 31 -8.55 8.65 -4.05
CA ASN A 31 -9.27 8.17 -5.22
C ASN A 31 -9.40 9.30 -6.25
N GLN A 32 -8.60 9.26 -7.30
CA GLN A 32 -8.62 10.21 -8.42
C GLN A 32 -9.41 9.66 -9.62
N THR A 33 -10.21 8.60 -9.41
CA THR A 33 -11.11 8.04 -10.44
C THR A 33 -12.53 8.58 -10.29
N ASN A 34 -13.36 8.28 -11.29
CA ASN A 34 -14.82 8.55 -11.26
C ASN A 34 -15.63 7.39 -10.66
N CYS A 35 -14.96 6.37 -10.10
CA CYS A 35 -15.58 5.15 -9.59
C CYS A 35 -15.29 5.00 -8.09
N THR A 36 -16.22 4.45 -7.31
CA THR A 36 -15.93 4.05 -5.93
C THR A 36 -14.89 2.93 -5.95
N GLN A 37 -13.81 3.08 -5.16
CA GLN A 37 -12.77 2.06 -5.06
C GLN A 37 -12.82 1.36 -3.71
N TYR A 38 -12.36 0.11 -3.70
CA TYR A 38 -12.36 -0.73 -2.51
C TYR A 38 -10.95 -1.17 -2.18
N TYR A 39 -10.60 -1.22 -0.89
CA TYR A 39 -9.29 -1.70 -0.45
C TYR A 39 -9.33 -2.26 0.98
N GLN A 40 -8.42 -3.19 1.24
CA GLN A 40 -8.10 -3.68 2.58
C GLN A 40 -6.61 -3.52 2.82
N VAL A 41 -6.25 -2.78 3.86
CA VAL A 41 -4.87 -2.59 4.28
C VAL A 41 -4.41 -3.84 5.03
N PHE A 42 -3.19 -4.29 4.80
CA PHE A 42 -2.57 -5.35 5.60
C PHE A 42 -1.18 -4.95 6.06
N GLY A 43 -0.72 -5.63 7.09
CA GLY A 43 0.49 -5.26 7.80
C GLY A 43 0.95 -6.29 8.81
N ASP A 44 1.99 -5.92 9.53
CA ASP A 44 2.65 -6.75 10.54
C ASP A 44 3.25 -5.84 11.63
N GLU A 45 4.15 -6.35 12.44
CA GLU A 45 4.97 -5.52 13.33
C GLU A 45 5.68 -4.39 12.57
N ILE A 46 5.94 -3.29 13.29
CA ILE A 46 6.62 -2.12 12.71
C ILE A 46 7.98 -2.54 12.14
N CYS A 47 8.30 -2.05 10.94
CA CYS A 47 9.50 -2.39 10.19
C CYS A 47 9.62 -3.87 9.79
N LYS A 48 8.53 -4.63 9.74
CA LYS A 48 8.54 -6.00 9.24
C LYS A 48 7.68 -6.15 8.01
N CYS A 49 8.20 -6.95 7.07
CA CYS A 49 7.37 -7.49 6.00
C CYS A 49 6.48 -8.58 6.57
N GLY A 50 5.19 -8.50 6.28
CA GLY A 50 4.23 -9.49 6.71
C GLY A 50 2.79 -9.03 6.49
N SER A 51 1.86 -9.89 6.87
CA SER A 51 0.42 -9.67 6.68
C SER A 51 -0.40 -10.28 7.83
N GLN A 52 0.18 -10.32 9.04
CA GLN A 52 -0.50 -10.82 10.24
C GLN A 52 -1.79 -10.03 10.54
N PHE A 53 -1.79 -8.73 10.25
CA PHE A 53 -2.92 -7.84 10.50
C PHE A 53 -3.58 -7.43 9.18
N VAL A 54 -4.90 -7.41 9.16
CA VAL A 54 -5.73 -7.05 8.01
C VAL A 54 -6.85 -6.14 8.48
N SER A 55 -7.07 -5.04 7.76
CA SER A 55 -8.09 -4.06 8.08
C SER A 55 -9.49 -4.53 7.70
N ASN A 56 -10.49 -3.74 8.10
CA ASN A 56 -11.80 -3.82 7.45
C ASN A 56 -11.70 -3.49 5.96
N LEU A 57 -12.70 -3.91 5.17
CA LEU A 57 -12.86 -3.44 3.79
C LEU A 57 -13.32 -1.99 3.80
N PHE A 58 -12.55 -1.11 3.16
CA PHE A 58 -12.89 0.29 2.98
C PHE A 58 -13.44 0.53 1.58
N ALA A 59 -14.40 1.45 1.48
CA ALA A 59 -14.86 2.02 0.22
C ALA A 59 -14.49 3.51 0.21
N ILE A 60 -13.85 3.98 -0.85
CA ILE A 60 -13.49 5.39 -1.03
C ILE A 60 -14.22 5.96 -2.25
N PRO A 61 -15.07 6.98 -2.08
CA PRO A 61 -15.85 7.55 -3.19
C PRO A 61 -14.93 8.26 -4.19
N PRO A 62 -15.43 8.54 -5.41
CA PRO A 62 -14.72 9.38 -6.39
C PRO A 62 -14.24 10.71 -5.79
N GLY A 63 -13.00 11.09 -6.05
CA GLY A 63 -12.37 12.30 -5.47
C GLY A 63 -12.05 12.22 -3.97
N GLY A 64 -12.36 11.10 -3.31
CA GLY A 64 -12.21 10.93 -1.86
C GLY A 64 -10.74 10.86 -1.41
N THR A 65 -10.51 11.25 -0.16
CA THR A 65 -9.22 11.04 0.53
C THR A 65 -9.45 10.48 1.93
N HIS A 66 -8.81 9.36 2.26
CA HIS A 66 -8.75 8.82 3.61
C HIS A 66 -7.35 9.00 4.18
N THR A 67 -7.25 9.53 5.40
CA THR A 67 -5.98 9.72 6.10
C THR A 67 -5.96 8.92 7.38
N TYR A 68 -4.99 8.03 7.50
CA TYR A 68 -4.74 7.19 8.65
C TYR A 68 -3.41 7.60 9.27
N PRO A 69 -3.40 8.46 10.31
CA PRO A 69 -2.16 8.92 10.93
C PRO A 69 -1.44 7.79 11.69
N THR A 70 -2.15 6.71 12.02
CA THR A 70 -1.59 5.45 12.53
C THR A 70 -2.43 4.28 12.02
N SER A 71 -1.92 3.05 12.15
CA SER A 71 -2.65 1.85 11.76
C SER A 71 -3.83 1.48 12.68
N VAL A 72 -4.01 2.15 13.83
CA VAL A 72 -5.01 1.74 14.84
C VAL A 72 -6.45 1.95 14.35
N THR A 73 -6.68 2.94 13.49
CA THR A 73 -8.01 3.25 12.93
C THR A 73 -8.41 2.33 11.77
N LEU A 74 -7.59 1.33 11.41
CA LEU A 74 -7.85 0.42 10.31
C LEU A 74 -8.87 -0.69 10.66
N GLY A 75 -9.10 -0.96 11.94
CA GLY A 75 -10.02 -2.01 12.39
C GLY A 75 -9.63 -3.41 11.89
N GLY A 76 -10.60 -4.31 11.77
CA GLY A 76 -10.35 -5.71 11.41
C GLY A 76 -9.55 -6.44 12.48
N THR A 77 -8.41 -7.01 12.11
CA THR A 77 -7.49 -7.67 13.04
C THR A 77 -6.34 -6.77 13.50
N PHE A 78 -6.30 -5.49 13.09
CA PHE A 78 -5.32 -4.55 13.63
C PHE A 78 -5.55 -4.34 15.14
N PRO A 79 -4.50 -4.48 15.98
CA PRO A 79 -4.63 -4.29 17.41
C PRO A 79 -4.77 -2.81 17.77
N THR A 80 -5.12 -2.54 19.03
CA THR A 80 -5.25 -1.17 19.58
C THR A 80 -3.92 -0.42 19.69
N ILE A 81 -2.80 -1.07 19.37
CA ILE A 81 -1.45 -0.52 19.35
C ILE A 81 -1.01 -0.37 17.89
N PRO A 82 -0.32 0.72 17.50
CA PRO A 82 0.17 0.89 16.13
C PRO A 82 1.06 -0.26 15.67
N LYS A 83 0.87 -0.66 14.41
CA LYS A 83 1.56 -1.72 13.67
C LYS A 83 2.01 -1.18 12.31
N GLY A 84 2.92 -1.90 11.66
CA GLY A 84 3.42 -1.56 10.34
C GLY A 84 2.38 -1.86 9.27
N ILE A 85 2.20 -0.92 8.35
CA ILE A 85 1.38 -1.04 7.14
C ILE A 85 2.30 -1.47 6.00
N VAL A 86 2.06 -2.64 5.43
CA VAL A 86 2.93 -3.24 4.41
C VAL A 86 2.35 -3.03 3.01
N GLY A 87 1.04 -3.13 2.86
CA GLY A 87 0.37 -2.95 1.58
C GLY A 87 -1.16 -2.95 1.69
N ALA A 88 -1.81 -3.10 0.55
CA ALA A 88 -3.25 -3.23 0.44
C ALA A 88 -3.67 -4.31 -0.56
N LYS A 89 -4.69 -5.07 -0.22
CA LYS A 89 -5.48 -5.89 -1.16
C LYS A 89 -6.48 -4.97 -1.84
N ILE A 90 -6.61 -5.12 -3.15
CA ILE A 90 -7.44 -4.29 -4.02
C ILE A 90 -8.47 -5.20 -4.69
N PRO A 91 -9.66 -5.37 -4.10
CA PRO A 91 -10.76 -6.03 -4.78
C PRO A 91 -11.25 -5.15 -5.94
N ASP A 92 -11.61 -5.76 -7.06
CA ASP A 92 -12.05 -5.01 -8.25
C ASP A 92 -13.41 -4.31 -8.03
N GLY A 93 -14.18 -4.74 -7.02
CA GLY A 93 -15.47 -4.18 -6.64
C GLY A 93 -15.87 -4.54 -5.21
N PRO A 94 -17.16 -4.44 -4.85
CA PRO A 94 -17.64 -4.76 -3.51
C PRO A 94 -17.73 -6.28 -3.29
N ALA A 95 -17.69 -6.71 -2.01
CA ALA A 95 -17.71 -8.13 -1.62
C ALA A 95 -18.93 -8.93 -2.11
N GLY A 96 -20.04 -8.28 -2.48
CA GLY A 96 -21.24 -8.94 -3.00
C GLY A 96 -21.19 -9.30 -4.49
N CYS A 97 -20.15 -8.91 -5.22
CA CYS A 97 -20.01 -9.15 -6.65
C CYS A 97 -18.98 -10.27 -6.94
N PRO A 98 -19.07 -10.98 -8.08
CA PRO A 98 -18.05 -11.95 -8.51
C PRO A 98 -16.82 -11.20 -9.03
N ILE A 99 -15.96 -10.78 -8.10
CA ILE A 99 -14.81 -9.91 -8.39
C ILE A 99 -13.50 -10.69 -8.30
N SER A 100 -12.53 -10.26 -9.10
CA SER A 100 -11.13 -10.60 -8.86
C SER A 100 -10.52 -9.57 -7.91
N GLY A 101 -9.22 -9.67 -7.69
CA GLY A 101 -8.49 -8.63 -6.99
C GLY A 101 -6.99 -8.80 -7.11
N GLY A 102 -6.29 -7.73 -6.75
CA GLY A 102 -4.86 -7.66 -6.73
C GLY A 102 -4.32 -7.31 -5.36
N THR A 103 -3.01 -7.15 -5.30
CA THR A 103 -2.30 -6.66 -4.12
C THR A 103 -1.33 -5.59 -4.57
N VAL A 104 -1.14 -4.55 -3.76
CA VAL A 104 -0.08 -3.56 -3.94
C VAL A 104 0.62 -3.29 -2.60
N GLY A 105 1.90 -2.92 -2.60
CA GLY A 105 2.59 -2.65 -1.34
C GLY A 105 4.06 -2.26 -1.47
N HIS A 106 4.77 -2.31 -0.34
CA HIS A 106 6.19 -1.99 -0.28
C HIS A 106 7.03 -3.00 -1.09
N GLN A 107 7.84 -2.50 -2.03
CA GLN A 107 8.68 -3.33 -2.88
C GLN A 107 9.77 -4.05 -2.10
N ALA A 108 10.22 -3.48 -0.96
CA ALA A 108 11.11 -4.15 -0.01
C ALA A 108 10.56 -5.49 0.50
N CYS A 109 9.24 -5.70 0.42
CA CYS A 109 8.57 -6.94 0.78
C CYS A 109 8.18 -7.80 -0.43
N ASN A 110 8.81 -7.57 -1.60
CA ASN A 110 8.50 -8.23 -2.87
C ASN A 110 7.04 -8.07 -3.33
N LEU A 111 6.39 -6.98 -2.91
CA LEU A 111 5.03 -6.66 -3.35
C LEU A 111 5.08 -5.76 -4.59
N PRO A 112 4.16 -5.98 -5.56
CA PRO A 112 4.08 -5.11 -6.71
C PRO A 112 3.62 -3.72 -6.26
N PRO A 113 4.18 -2.63 -6.81
CA PRO A 113 3.75 -1.27 -6.47
C PRO A 113 2.48 -0.87 -7.21
N VAL A 114 2.04 -1.62 -8.22
CA VAL A 114 0.94 -1.25 -9.12
C VAL A 114 0.07 -2.46 -9.41
N TYR A 115 -1.25 -2.23 -9.43
CA TYR A 115 -2.25 -3.17 -9.91
C TYR A 115 -3.25 -2.43 -10.82
N SER A 116 -3.49 -2.96 -12.02
CA SER A 116 -4.41 -2.37 -13.00
C SER A 116 -5.56 -3.34 -13.25
N TYR A 117 -6.79 -2.83 -13.26
CA TYR A 117 -8.01 -3.64 -13.30
C TYR A 117 -9.19 -2.84 -13.87
N LEU A 118 -10.32 -3.50 -14.07
CA LEU A 118 -11.58 -2.87 -14.41
C LEU A 118 -12.42 -2.74 -13.13
N SER A 119 -12.63 -1.51 -12.66
CA SER A 119 -13.41 -1.26 -11.44
C SER A 119 -14.88 -1.65 -11.64
N ILE A 120 -15.45 -2.32 -10.65
CA ILE A 120 -16.82 -2.80 -10.62
C ILE A 120 -17.59 -2.01 -9.56
N SER A 121 -18.75 -1.49 -9.96
CA SER A 121 -19.62 -0.67 -9.14
C SER A 121 -20.38 -1.49 -8.08
N ALA A 122 -21.11 -0.78 -7.20
CA ALA A 122 -21.99 -1.39 -6.20
C ALA A 122 -23.08 -2.29 -6.81
N SER A 123 -23.48 -2.04 -8.07
CA SER A 123 -24.48 -2.83 -8.81
C SER A 123 -23.87 -3.97 -9.62
N CYS A 124 -22.61 -4.35 -9.35
CA CYS A 124 -21.88 -5.39 -10.07
C CYS A 124 -21.72 -5.13 -11.57
N THR A 125 -21.69 -3.86 -11.98
CA THR A 125 -21.44 -3.46 -13.36
C THR A 125 -20.05 -2.83 -13.52
N PRO A 126 -19.38 -3.00 -14.67
CA PRO A 126 -18.14 -2.28 -14.97
C PRO A 126 -18.34 -0.77 -14.87
N CYS A 127 -17.42 -0.08 -14.20
CA CYS A 127 -17.41 1.37 -14.06
C CYS A 127 -16.35 2.02 -14.94
N GLY A 128 -15.09 1.57 -14.86
CA GLY A 128 -14.01 2.10 -15.69
C GLY A 128 -12.67 1.43 -15.39
N PRO A 129 -11.68 1.55 -16.30
CA PRO A 129 -10.32 1.12 -16.01
C PRO A 129 -9.78 1.92 -14.82
N THR A 130 -9.07 1.22 -13.94
CA THR A 130 -8.47 1.81 -12.75
C THR A 130 -7.09 1.23 -12.54
N ARG A 131 -6.19 2.07 -12.04
CA ARG A 131 -4.86 1.70 -11.57
C ARG A 131 -4.69 2.08 -10.11
N ALA A 132 -4.46 1.09 -9.26
CA ALA A 132 -4.02 1.27 -7.88
C ALA A 132 -2.48 1.34 -7.83
N THR A 133 -1.93 2.43 -7.29
CA THR A 133 -0.48 2.62 -7.14
C THR A 133 -0.11 2.85 -5.68
N TRP A 134 0.81 2.03 -5.18
CA TRP A 134 1.42 2.16 -3.87
C TRP A 134 2.73 2.94 -3.95
N PHE A 135 2.81 4.02 -3.18
CA PHE A 135 4.02 4.79 -2.96
C PHE A 135 4.55 4.43 -1.56
N PRO A 136 5.72 3.75 -1.48
CA PRO A 136 6.27 3.31 -0.21
C PRO A 136 6.72 4.51 0.64
N ALA A 137 6.72 4.32 1.95
CA ALA A 137 7.35 5.27 2.87
C ALA A 137 8.88 5.18 2.75
N VAL A 138 9.59 6.30 2.96
CA VAL A 138 11.07 6.28 2.93
C VAL A 138 11.63 5.59 4.17
N ASN A 139 10.91 5.68 5.30
CA ASN A 139 11.21 4.95 6.53
C ASN A 139 9.94 4.41 7.19
N CYS A 140 10.08 3.56 8.21
CA CYS A 140 8.94 2.90 8.84
C CYS A 140 7.98 3.82 9.59
N GLU A 141 8.42 5.02 9.98
CA GLU A 141 7.61 5.95 10.76
C GLU A 141 6.83 6.93 9.88
N GLN A 142 7.17 6.97 8.59
CA GLN A 142 6.56 7.85 7.62
C GLN A 142 5.25 7.30 7.04
N VAL A 143 4.68 8.12 6.16
CA VAL A 143 3.39 7.92 5.48
C VAL A 143 3.63 7.18 4.17
N ALA A 144 2.96 6.05 3.97
CA ALA A 144 2.78 5.46 2.64
C ALA A 144 1.55 6.08 1.95
N ARG A 145 1.49 6.01 0.62
CA ARG A 145 0.33 6.50 -0.13
C ARG A 145 -0.21 5.43 -1.05
N LEU A 146 -1.54 5.29 -1.08
CA LEU A 146 -2.26 4.49 -2.08
C LEU A 146 -3.09 5.45 -2.94
N ILE A 147 -2.84 5.47 -4.23
CA ILE A 147 -3.54 6.36 -5.17
C ILE A 147 -4.21 5.52 -6.24
N PHE A 148 -5.51 5.72 -6.41
CA PHE A 148 -6.27 5.19 -7.53
C PHE A 148 -6.35 6.24 -8.63
N THR A 149 -5.95 5.90 -9.84
CA THR A 149 -6.08 6.75 -11.04
C THR A 149 -6.84 6.00 -12.13
N PRO A 150 -7.39 6.70 -13.14
CA PRO A 150 -7.87 6.06 -14.36
C PRO A 150 -6.78 5.21 -15.03
#